data_AF-A0A9P9KJQ0-F1
#
_entry.id   AF-A0A9P9KJQ0-F1
#
_cell.length_a   1.000
_cell.length_b   1.000
_cell.length_c   1.000
_cell.angle_alpha   90.00
_cell.angle_beta   90.00
_cell.angle_gamma   90.00
#
_symmetry.space_group_name_H-M   'P 1'
#
loop_
_entity.id
_entity.type
_entity.pdbx_description
1 polymer ?
#
loop_
_entity_poly.entity_id
_entity_poly.type
_entity_poly.pdbx_seq_one_letter_code
_entity_poly.pdbx_strand_id
1 'polypeptide(L)'
;MNQFQAFDYDFVGRRTASTEIRLPDLYPSQGLVDSCLIGRLYSTSIKNPPPYTALSYVWGKARDFGLESYMNPQSYYLISALGRSKDAADETAVCFQDLLARTVDVFAPLLKEMALKKWFERPYFSQVWIIQEFYLCPDIIFVATAIGNMPQGDFEQLQPPEMPLERLAEVSSEPTARLFACRSRDQKHRDDEFYMLLRRLFVELETNATVHHDRIFALLGLAADAEKLGIQPDYEGSTESIPTKTTRKLLEKSGRVDMLCYSQFLKPDELSRLPSWVPDWRSNLRRSFYTINERMD
;
A
#
# COMPACT_ATOMS: atom_id res chain seq x y z
N MET A 1 -6.24 -33.12 13.53
CA MET A 1 -6.15 -33.54 12.11
C MET A 1 -6.02 -32.27 11.28
N ASN A 2 -4.79 -31.88 10.97
CA ASN A 2 -4.53 -30.69 10.17
C ASN A 2 -4.70 -31.08 8.70
N GLN A 3 -5.80 -30.66 8.08
CA GLN A 3 -5.94 -30.78 6.63
C GLN A 3 -4.98 -29.80 5.99
N PHE A 4 -3.91 -30.35 5.40
CA PHE A 4 -3.06 -29.64 4.45
C PHE A 4 -3.94 -29.28 3.25
N GLN A 5 -4.21 -27.99 3.04
CA GLN A 5 -4.80 -27.52 1.80
C GLN A 5 -3.68 -26.87 0.99
N ALA A 6 -3.51 -27.32 -0.26
CA ALA A 6 -2.85 -26.49 -1.26
C ALA A 6 -3.60 -25.15 -1.30
N PHE A 7 -2.91 -24.04 -1.60
CA PHE A 7 -3.62 -22.79 -1.83
C PHE A 7 -4.66 -23.00 -2.93
N ASP A 8 -5.91 -23.05 -2.50
CA ASP A 8 -7.02 -22.96 -3.40
C ASP A 8 -7.11 -21.50 -3.82
N TYR A 9 -7.05 -21.25 -5.12
CA TYR A 9 -7.23 -19.90 -5.68
C TYR A 9 -8.71 -19.47 -5.62
N ASP A 10 -9.57 -20.31 -5.04
CA ASP A 10 -10.98 -20.04 -4.80
C ASP A 10 -11.23 -18.85 -3.86
N PHE A 11 -12.42 -18.27 -4.04
CA PHE A 11 -12.85 -17.04 -3.38
C PHE A 11 -13.12 -17.22 -1.88
N VAL A 12 -12.32 -16.58 -1.03
CA VAL A 12 -12.60 -16.48 0.41
C VAL A 12 -13.54 -15.30 0.68
N GLY A 13 -14.80 -15.59 1.02
CA GLY A 13 -15.79 -14.55 1.35
C GLY A 13 -15.43 -13.70 2.58
N ARG A 14 -15.85 -12.43 2.57
CA ARG A 14 -15.87 -11.56 3.76
C ARG A 14 -17.28 -11.59 4.34
N ARG A 15 -17.44 -11.65 5.67
CA ARG A 15 -18.75 -11.47 6.33
C ARG A 15 -19.17 -10.01 6.28
N THR A 16 -18.20 -9.08 6.35
CA THR A 16 -18.46 -7.66 6.19
C THR A 16 -17.24 -7.01 5.54
N ALA A 17 -17.41 -6.49 4.33
CA ALA A 17 -16.26 -6.13 3.50
C ALA A 17 -15.41 -4.99 4.08
N SER A 18 -16.01 -3.99 4.74
CA SER A 18 -15.28 -2.82 5.25
C SER A 18 -14.57 -3.01 6.58
N THR A 19 -14.83 -4.10 7.30
CA THR A 19 -14.32 -4.32 8.66
C THR A 19 -13.45 -5.56 8.78
N GLU A 20 -13.19 -6.25 7.66
CA GLU A 20 -12.38 -7.47 7.61
C GLU A 20 -11.30 -7.36 6.54
N ILE A 21 -10.12 -7.95 6.80
CA ILE A 21 -9.02 -8.17 5.85
C ILE A 21 -8.76 -9.66 5.69
N ARG A 22 -8.04 -10.06 4.63
CA ARG A 22 -7.60 -11.45 4.44
C ARG A 22 -6.14 -11.57 4.78
N LEU A 23 -5.77 -12.64 5.48
CA LEU A 23 -4.40 -12.98 5.80
C LEU A 23 -4.07 -14.40 5.29
N PRO A 24 -2.89 -14.60 4.67
CA PRO A 24 -2.37 -15.91 4.36
C PRO A 24 -1.41 -16.40 5.46
N ASP A 25 -1.67 -17.58 6.03
CA ASP A 25 -0.67 -18.35 6.77
C ASP A 25 0.12 -19.19 5.76
N LEU A 26 1.44 -19.05 5.73
CA LEU A 26 2.32 -19.90 4.94
C LEU A 26 2.92 -20.99 5.82
N TYR A 27 2.80 -22.25 5.40
CA TYR A 27 3.41 -23.39 6.10
C TYR A 27 4.79 -23.73 5.50
N PRO A 28 5.70 -24.33 6.29
CA PRO A 28 7.01 -24.76 5.81
C PRO A 28 6.91 -25.67 4.58
N SER A 29 7.82 -25.48 3.61
CA SER A 29 7.96 -26.39 2.46
C SER A 29 8.26 -27.81 2.95
N GLN A 30 7.69 -28.81 2.28
CA GLN A 30 7.94 -30.24 2.56
C GLN A 30 9.29 -30.73 2.03
N GLY A 31 10.22 -29.83 1.67
CA GLY A 31 11.62 -30.17 1.42
C GLY A 31 12.01 -30.34 -0.06
N LEU A 32 11.19 -29.88 -1.00
CA LEU A 32 11.56 -29.81 -2.42
C LEU A 32 11.74 -28.34 -2.82
N VAL A 33 12.90 -28.02 -3.39
CA VAL A 33 13.10 -26.78 -4.15
C VAL A 33 12.03 -26.78 -5.25
N ASP A 34 11.25 -25.70 -5.35
CA ASP A 34 10.09 -25.53 -6.26
C ASP A 34 8.78 -26.26 -5.88
N SER A 35 8.62 -26.70 -4.63
CA SER A 35 7.32 -27.21 -4.15
C SER A 35 6.22 -26.14 -4.15
N CYS A 36 4.97 -26.54 -4.42
CA CYS A 36 3.80 -25.66 -4.29
C CYS A 36 3.73 -25.03 -2.88
N LEU A 37 3.40 -23.75 -2.81
CA LEU A 37 3.15 -23.08 -1.53
C LEU A 37 1.94 -23.73 -0.85
N ILE A 38 2.13 -24.13 0.41
CA ILE A 38 1.06 -24.70 1.24
C ILE A 38 0.72 -23.65 2.29
N GLY A 39 -0.57 -23.40 2.49
CA GLY A 39 -1.00 -22.34 3.39
C GLY A 39 -2.49 -22.35 3.65
N ARG A 40 -2.94 -21.34 4.37
CA ARG A 40 -4.34 -21.09 4.65
C ARG A 40 -4.64 -19.62 4.41
N LEU A 41 -5.62 -19.33 3.58
CA LEU A 41 -6.18 -17.98 3.45
C LEU A 41 -7.42 -17.85 4.35
N TYR A 42 -7.49 -16.80 5.18
CA TYR A 42 -8.64 -16.58 6.06
C TYR A 42 -8.93 -15.08 6.23
N SER A 43 -10.17 -14.76 6.58
CA SER A 43 -10.62 -13.39 6.88
C SER A 43 -10.50 -13.11 8.39
N THR A 44 -10.13 -11.89 8.77
CA THR A 44 -10.03 -11.41 10.16
C THR A 44 -10.46 -9.95 10.28
N SER A 45 -10.79 -9.47 11.48
CA SER A 45 -11.23 -8.10 11.70
C SER A 45 -10.08 -7.10 11.57
N ILE A 46 -10.37 -5.96 10.94
CA ILE A 46 -9.50 -4.78 10.84
C ILE A 46 -9.29 -4.10 12.19
N LYS A 47 -10.29 -4.12 13.09
CA LYS A 47 -10.20 -3.43 14.38
C LYS A 47 -9.17 -4.08 15.32
N ASN A 48 -8.95 -5.39 15.17
CA ASN A 48 -8.03 -6.14 16.00
C ASN A 48 -7.50 -7.37 15.24
N PRO A 49 -6.68 -7.18 14.19
CA PRO A 49 -6.14 -8.29 13.43
C PRO A 49 -5.15 -9.09 14.30
N PRO A 50 -5.03 -10.42 14.14
CA PRO A 50 -3.93 -11.17 14.73
C PRO A 50 -2.60 -10.59 14.22
N PRO A 51 -1.49 -10.74 14.95
CA PRO A 51 -0.19 -10.31 14.47
C PRO A 51 0.10 -10.95 13.11
N TYR A 52 0.37 -10.11 12.12
CA TYR A 52 0.76 -10.54 10.80
C TYR A 52 1.90 -9.69 10.28
N THR A 53 2.71 -10.32 9.46
CA THR A 53 3.73 -9.66 8.67
C THR A 53 3.19 -9.60 7.25
N ALA A 54 3.52 -8.58 6.45
CA ALA A 54 3.28 -8.65 5.00
C ALA A 54 4.13 -9.82 4.41
N LEU A 55 4.40 -9.92 3.09
CA LEU A 55 5.55 -10.71 2.59
C LEU A 55 6.66 -9.84 1.94
N SER A 56 7.93 -10.02 2.31
CA SER A 56 9.12 -9.42 1.70
C SER A 56 10.31 -10.32 1.94
N TYR A 57 11.18 -10.36 0.95
CA TYR A 57 12.29 -11.29 0.81
C TYR A 57 13.55 -10.87 1.62
N VAL A 58 13.52 -9.77 2.40
CA VAL A 58 14.70 -9.25 3.16
C VAL A 58 14.45 -9.00 4.65
N TRP A 59 13.27 -9.33 5.20
CA TRP A 59 12.85 -8.76 6.49
C TRP A 59 13.54 -9.24 7.75
N GLY A 60 13.80 -10.53 7.90
CA GLY A 60 14.37 -11.04 9.16
C GLY A 60 15.71 -10.37 9.48
N LYS A 61 16.59 -10.31 8.48
CA LYS A 61 17.90 -9.67 8.59
C LYS A 61 17.78 -8.16 8.81
N ALA A 62 16.91 -7.45 8.08
CA ALA A 62 16.75 -6.01 8.23
C ALA A 62 16.35 -5.58 9.66
N ARG A 63 15.53 -6.39 10.35
CA ARG A 63 15.14 -6.14 11.74
C ARG A 63 16.27 -6.43 12.72
N ASP A 64 16.98 -7.55 12.55
CA ASP A 64 18.11 -7.94 13.41
C ASP A 64 19.22 -6.87 13.42
N PHE A 65 19.34 -6.11 12.34
CA PHE A 65 20.31 -5.00 12.20
C PHE A 65 19.74 -3.61 12.54
N GLY A 66 18.51 -3.52 13.05
CA GLY A 66 17.90 -2.27 13.46
C GLY A 66 17.60 -1.30 12.31
N LEU A 67 17.40 -1.78 11.07
CA LEU A 67 17.15 -0.88 9.91
C LEU A 67 15.94 0.05 10.15
N GLU A 68 14.96 -0.41 10.93
CA GLU A 68 13.79 0.37 11.38
C GLU A 68 14.19 1.68 12.09
N SER A 69 15.28 1.72 12.85
CA SER A 69 15.74 2.92 13.56
C SER A 69 16.37 3.97 12.65
N TYR A 70 16.72 3.62 11.41
CA TYR A 70 17.28 4.55 10.42
C TYR A 70 16.23 5.02 9.40
N MET A 71 15.20 4.20 9.17
CA MET A 71 14.11 4.42 8.23
C MET A 71 12.97 5.29 8.79
N ASN A 72 13.32 6.35 9.53
CA ASN A 72 12.37 7.33 10.06
C ASN A 72 12.78 8.76 9.67
N PRO A 73 11.84 9.73 9.68
CA PRO A 73 12.13 11.11 9.24
C PRO A 73 13.30 11.78 9.99
N GLN A 74 13.57 11.38 11.24
CA GLN A 74 14.62 11.96 12.09
C GLN A 74 16.01 11.37 11.86
N SER A 75 16.09 10.23 11.17
CA SER A 75 17.33 9.48 10.97
C SER A 75 17.61 9.20 9.50
N TYR A 76 16.66 9.50 8.61
CA TYR A 76 16.77 9.27 7.16
C TYR A 76 17.98 10.00 6.55
N TYR A 77 18.33 11.19 7.04
CA TYR A 77 19.51 11.92 6.58
C TYR A 77 20.84 11.25 6.97
N LEU A 78 20.83 10.38 8.00
CA LEU A 78 22.02 9.62 8.42
C LEU A 78 22.32 8.48 7.46
N ILE A 79 21.33 7.95 6.73
CA ILE A 79 21.51 6.83 5.80
C ILE A 79 22.60 7.14 4.77
N SER A 80 22.57 8.36 4.23
CA SER A 80 23.57 8.85 3.27
C SER A 80 24.97 9.00 3.89
N ALA A 81 25.05 9.34 5.17
CA ALA A 81 26.32 9.43 5.90
C ALA A 81 26.88 8.03 6.22
N LEU A 82 26.03 7.09 6.65
CA LEU A 82 26.40 5.70 6.94
C LEU A 82 26.89 4.98 5.67
N GLY A 83 26.20 5.17 4.54
CA GLY A 83 26.62 4.59 3.26
C GLY A 83 27.96 5.12 2.74
N ARG A 84 28.32 6.37 3.08
CA ARG A 84 29.56 7.02 2.64
C ARG A 84 30.70 6.97 3.65
N SER A 85 30.44 6.50 4.87
CA SER A 85 31.46 6.42 5.91
C SER A 85 32.59 5.49 5.48
N LYS A 86 33.83 5.95 5.65
CA LYS A 86 35.06 5.17 5.42
C LYS A 86 35.73 4.78 6.73
N ASP A 87 35.11 5.13 7.86
CA ASP A 87 35.63 4.81 9.17
C ASP A 87 35.35 3.35 9.49
N ALA A 88 36.38 2.50 9.42
CA ALA A 88 36.27 1.10 9.75
C ALA A 88 36.05 0.84 11.25
N ALA A 89 36.21 1.86 12.11
CA ALA A 89 35.88 1.78 13.54
C ALA A 89 34.42 2.16 13.83
N ASP A 90 33.69 2.72 12.87
CA ASP A 90 32.25 2.97 12.99
C ASP A 90 31.48 1.67 12.75
N GLU A 91 31.29 0.90 13.82
CA GLU A 91 30.55 -0.37 13.80
C GLU A 91 29.14 -0.23 13.19
N THR A 92 28.52 0.95 13.34
CA THR A 92 27.17 1.20 12.80
C THR A 92 27.20 1.34 11.29
N ALA A 93 28.15 2.12 10.76
CA ALA A 93 28.34 2.25 9.32
C ALA A 93 28.75 0.92 8.67
N VAL A 94 29.67 0.17 9.30
CA VAL A 94 30.10 -1.14 8.80
C VAL A 94 28.93 -2.12 8.74
N CYS A 95 28.10 -2.17 9.79
CA CYS A 95 26.92 -3.02 9.83
C CYS A 95 25.88 -2.64 8.77
N PHE A 96 25.65 -1.33 8.57
CA PHE A 96 24.72 -0.83 7.56
C PHE A 96 25.21 -1.17 6.13
N GLN A 97 26.51 -1.03 5.87
CA GLN A 97 27.12 -1.34 4.58
C GLN A 97 27.10 -2.85 4.26
N ASP A 98 27.38 -3.73 5.24
CA ASP A 98 27.26 -5.19 5.04
C ASP A 98 25.82 -5.62 4.74
N LEU A 99 24.84 -5.02 5.43
CA LEU A 99 23.42 -5.25 5.13
C LEU A 99 23.04 -4.78 3.72
N LEU A 100 23.53 -3.61 3.31
CA LEU A 100 23.29 -3.08 1.99
C LEU A 100 23.87 -4.03 0.93
N ALA A 101 25.13 -4.45 1.07
CA ALA A 101 25.80 -5.39 0.16
C ALA A 101 25.03 -6.71 0.03
N ARG A 102 24.62 -7.33 1.14
CA ARG A 102 23.80 -8.56 1.10
C ARG A 102 22.44 -8.37 0.45
N THR A 103 21.86 -7.18 0.56
CA THR A 103 20.60 -6.87 -0.11
C THR A 103 20.81 -6.82 -1.62
N VAL A 104 21.95 -6.33 -2.09
CA VAL A 104 22.29 -6.28 -3.53
C VAL A 104 22.28 -7.67 -4.13
N ASP A 105 22.99 -8.62 -3.52
CA ASP A 105 23.09 -9.99 -4.06
C ASP A 105 21.72 -10.63 -4.30
N VAL A 106 20.74 -10.29 -3.46
CA VAL A 106 19.36 -10.79 -3.57
C VAL A 106 18.52 -9.93 -4.51
N PHE A 107 18.65 -8.61 -4.44
CA PHE A 107 17.77 -7.65 -5.12
C PHE A 107 18.19 -7.40 -6.56
N ALA A 108 19.49 -7.39 -6.85
CA ALA A 108 20.02 -7.19 -8.19
C ALA A 108 19.48 -8.20 -9.21
N PRO A 109 19.47 -9.52 -8.95
CA PRO A 109 18.84 -10.49 -9.85
C PRO A 109 17.34 -10.21 -10.04
N LEU A 110 16.61 -9.90 -8.96
CA LEU A 110 15.18 -9.60 -9.01
C LEU A 110 14.87 -8.34 -9.83
N LEU A 111 15.73 -7.32 -9.75
CA LEU A 111 15.65 -6.12 -10.57
C LEU A 111 15.99 -6.42 -12.03
N LYS A 112 17.06 -7.19 -12.30
CA LYS A 112 17.47 -7.60 -13.65
C LYS A 112 16.34 -8.35 -14.36
N GLU A 113 15.66 -9.25 -13.66
CA GLU A 113 14.57 -10.06 -14.21
C GLU A 113 13.20 -9.38 -14.18
N MET A 114 13.12 -8.16 -13.61
CA MET A 114 11.88 -7.44 -13.34
C MET A 114 10.89 -8.26 -12.51
N ALA A 115 11.38 -9.18 -11.67
CA ALA A 115 10.58 -10.15 -10.97
C ALA A 115 9.61 -9.49 -9.97
N LEU A 116 10.06 -8.44 -9.28
CA LEU A 116 9.21 -7.71 -8.33
C LEU A 116 8.15 -6.89 -9.03
N LYS A 117 8.48 -6.22 -10.13
CA LYS A 117 7.49 -5.50 -10.95
C LYS A 117 6.42 -6.47 -11.45
N LYS A 118 6.82 -7.59 -12.06
CA LYS A 118 5.90 -8.64 -12.52
C LYS A 118 5.04 -9.22 -11.39
N TRP A 119 5.61 -9.35 -10.18
CA TRP A 119 4.88 -9.79 -9.00
C TRP A 119 3.78 -8.80 -8.61
N PHE A 120 4.09 -7.50 -8.54
CA PHE A 120 3.14 -6.45 -8.21
C PHE A 120 2.17 -6.08 -9.34
N GLU A 121 2.47 -6.44 -10.60
CA GLU A 121 1.54 -6.33 -11.73
C GLU A 121 0.42 -7.39 -11.70
N ARG A 122 0.48 -8.36 -10.79
CA ARG A 122 -0.57 -9.38 -10.67
C ARG A 122 -1.91 -8.75 -10.26
N PRO A 123 -3.04 -9.29 -10.77
CA PRO A 123 -4.37 -8.73 -10.51
C PRO A 123 -4.68 -8.46 -9.04
N TYR A 124 -4.19 -9.31 -8.13
CA TYR A 124 -4.31 -9.15 -6.67
C TYR A 124 -3.90 -7.76 -6.18
N PHE A 125 -2.73 -7.26 -6.59
CA PHE A 125 -2.18 -5.98 -6.12
C PHE A 125 -2.83 -4.75 -6.77
N SER A 126 -3.64 -4.98 -7.81
CA SER A 126 -4.43 -3.92 -8.43
C SER A 126 -5.78 -3.70 -7.72
N GLN A 127 -6.24 -4.65 -6.90
CA GLN A 127 -7.57 -4.59 -6.26
C GLN A 127 -7.62 -3.51 -5.18
N VAL A 128 -8.72 -2.79 -5.07
CA VAL A 128 -8.86 -1.71 -4.08
C VAL A 128 -8.71 -2.16 -2.61
N TRP A 129 -9.06 -3.41 -2.32
CA TRP A 129 -8.96 -3.98 -0.97
C TRP A 129 -7.53 -4.19 -0.48
N ILE A 130 -6.55 -4.23 -1.39
CA ILE A 130 -5.13 -4.32 -1.05
C ILE A 130 -4.67 -3.13 -0.19
N ILE A 131 -5.36 -1.98 -0.31
CA ILE A 131 -5.05 -0.77 0.45
C ILE A 131 -5.09 -1.07 1.94
N GLN A 132 -6.12 -1.77 2.41
CA GLN A 132 -6.27 -2.10 3.83
C GLN A 132 -5.13 -3.02 4.31
N GLU A 133 -4.74 -3.99 3.49
CA GLU A 133 -3.70 -4.97 3.83
C GLU A 133 -2.34 -4.28 4.02
N PHE A 134 -1.99 -3.33 3.15
CA PHE A 134 -0.75 -2.57 3.25
C PHE A 134 -0.81 -1.46 4.31
N TYR A 135 -1.96 -0.81 4.45
CA TYR A 135 -2.13 0.31 5.38
C TYR A 135 -2.15 -0.15 6.85
N LEU A 136 -2.78 -1.29 7.14
CA LEU A 136 -2.93 -1.79 8.52
C LEU A 136 -1.78 -2.67 8.99
N CYS A 137 -0.81 -2.97 8.13
CA CYS A 137 0.26 -3.91 8.46
C CYS A 137 1.23 -3.27 9.46
N PRO A 138 1.33 -3.80 10.69
CA PRO A 138 2.18 -3.22 11.72
C PRO A 138 3.66 -3.27 11.31
N ASP A 139 4.06 -4.38 10.69
CA ASP A 139 5.46 -4.72 10.42
C ASP A 139 5.71 -4.85 8.91
N ILE A 140 6.27 -3.80 8.31
CA ILE A 140 6.77 -3.81 6.93
C ILE A 140 8.13 -3.09 6.89
N ILE A 141 9.17 -3.67 6.32
CA ILE A 141 10.37 -2.92 5.90
C ILE A 141 10.69 -3.27 4.45
N PHE A 142 10.18 -2.52 3.48
CA PHE A 142 10.61 -2.75 2.09
C PHE A 142 11.96 -2.06 1.88
N VAL A 143 13.04 -2.85 2.01
CA VAL A 143 14.42 -2.40 1.75
C VAL A 143 14.57 -1.89 0.31
N ALA A 144 13.81 -2.43 -0.65
CA ALA A 144 13.69 -1.91 -2.02
C ALA A 144 13.27 -0.43 -2.09
N THR A 145 12.31 -0.01 -1.26
CA THR A 145 11.81 1.38 -1.21
C THR A 145 12.83 2.29 -0.51
N ALA A 146 13.55 1.77 0.49
CA ALA A 146 14.67 2.48 1.11
C ALA A 146 15.76 2.78 0.07
N ILE A 147 16.14 1.77 -0.70
CA ILE A 147 17.16 1.86 -1.74
C ILE A 147 16.71 2.78 -2.88
N GLY A 148 15.46 2.67 -3.34
CA GLY A 148 14.93 3.50 -4.43
C GLY A 148 14.83 5.00 -4.12
N ASN A 149 14.79 5.38 -2.83
CA ASN A 149 14.72 6.79 -2.41
C ASN A 149 16.09 7.38 -2.03
N MET A 150 17.17 6.60 -2.05
CA MET A 150 18.52 7.09 -1.78
C MET A 150 19.13 7.78 -3.02
N PRO A 151 19.93 8.85 -2.84
CA PRO A 151 20.63 9.49 -3.95
C PRO A 151 21.56 8.52 -4.69
N GLN A 152 21.56 8.58 -6.03
CA GLN A 152 22.39 7.71 -6.87
C GLN A 152 23.90 7.77 -6.57
N GLY A 153 24.38 8.85 -5.97
CA GLY A 153 25.79 9.04 -5.61
C GLY A 153 26.21 8.35 -4.31
N ASP A 154 25.28 7.87 -3.49
CA ASP A 154 25.59 7.20 -2.21
C ASP A 154 25.86 5.69 -2.38
N PHE A 155 26.06 5.27 -3.63
CA PHE A 155 26.08 3.90 -4.10
C PHE A 155 27.45 3.46 -4.61
N GLU A 156 28.55 4.02 -4.09
CA GLU A 156 29.91 3.59 -4.49
C GLU A 156 30.12 2.06 -4.30
N GLN A 157 29.42 1.45 -3.33
CA GLN A 157 29.43 0.00 -3.08
C GLN A 157 28.43 -0.80 -3.95
N LEU A 158 27.57 -0.11 -4.71
CA LEU A 158 26.50 -0.70 -5.53
C LEU A 158 26.77 -0.56 -7.04
N GLN A 159 28.01 -0.25 -7.41
CA GLN A 159 28.36 0.02 -8.80
C GLN A 159 28.29 -1.24 -9.69
N PRO A 160 28.09 -1.06 -11.01
CA PRO A 160 27.98 -2.17 -11.95
C PRO A 160 29.19 -3.12 -11.88
N PRO A 161 29.01 -4.44 -12.08
CA PRO A 161 27.95 -5.07 -12.89
C PRO A 161 26.76 -5.66 -12.12
N GLU A 162 26.70 -5.47 -10.81
CA GLU A 162 25.76 -6.20 -9.95
C GLU A 162 24.35 -5.59 -9.96
N MET A 163 24.16 -4.29 -9.66
CA MET A 163 22.83 -3.68 -9.53
C MET A 163 22.44 -2.78 -10.73
N PRO A 164 21.33 -3.05 -11.45
CA PRO A 164 20.87 -2.20 -12.55
C PRO A 164 20.07 -1.00 -12.01
N LEU A 165 20.77 0.04 -11.55
CA LEU A 165 20.17 1.21 -10.89
C LEU A 165 19.11 1.91 -11.76
N GLU A 166 19.25 1.88 -13.08
CA GLU A 166 18.28 2.40 -14.04
C GLU A 166 16.91 1.70 -13.98
N ARG A 167 16.85 0.49 -13.43
CA ARG A 167 15.61 -0.28 -13.24
C ARG A 167 14.91 0.03 -11.91
N LEU A 168 15.58 0.71 -10.96
CA LEU A 168 14.98 1.05 -9.65
C LEU A 168 13.73 1.92 -9.81
N ALA A 169 13.75 2.85 -10.77
CA ALA A 169 12.60 3.69 -11.08
C ALA A 169 11.35 2.88 -11.46
N GLU A 170 11.53 1.66 -11.99
CA GLU A 170 10.41 0.79 -12.36
C GLU A 170 9.84 -0.01 -11.19
N VAL A 171 10.59 -0.20 -10.10
CA VAL A 171 10.03 -0.73 -8.85
C VAL A 171 9.22 0.34 -8.13
N SER A 172 9.58 1.61 -8.33
CA SER A 172 8.85 2.77 -7.84
C SER A 172 7.73 3.24 -8.78
N SER A 173 7.31 2.43 -9.76
CA SER A 173 6.13 2.71 -10.58
C SER A 173 4.84 2.12 -9.99
N GLU A 174 3.69 2.51 -10.52
CA GLU A 174 2.40 1.88 -10.18
C GLU A 174 2.40 0.38 -10.55
N PRO A 175 1.68 -0.47 -9.80
CA PRO A 175 0.90 -0.15 -8.58
C PRO A 175 1.75 -0.07 -7.30
N THR A 176 3.04 -0.40 -7.39
CA THR A 176 3.95 -0.54 -6.26
C THR A 176 4.16 0.77 -5.49
N ALA A 177 4.32 1.87 -6.22
CA ALA A 177 4.52 3.21 -5.65
C ALA A 177 3.40 3.59 -4.67
N ARG A 178 2.14 3.43 -5.08
CA ARG A 178 0.97 3.65 -4.23
C ARG A 178 0.97 2.78 -2.98
N LEU A 179 1.18 1.47 -3.12
CA LEU A 179 1.17 0.54 -1.98
C LEU A 179 2.21 0.95 -0.93
N PHE A 180 3.37 1.41 -1.36
CA PHE A 180 4.42 1.93 -0.48
C PHE A 180 4.08 3.30 0.11
N ALA A 181 3.47 4.19 -0.66
CA ALA A 181 3.03 5.51 -0.20
C ALA A 181 1.99 5.41 0.92
N CYS A 182 1.18 4.34 0.94
CA CYS A 182 0.20 4.09 2.00
C CYS A 182 0.84 3.95 3.39
N ARG A 183 2.04 3.38 3.51
CA ARG A 183 2.67 3.08 4.82
C ARG A 183 3.71 4.09 5.30
N SER A 184 4.50 4.69 4.42
CA SER A 184 5.47 5.76 4.79
C SER A 184 4.79 6.89 5.61
N ARG A 185 3.46 6.96 5.56
CA ARG A 185 2.60 7.98 6.15
C ARG A 185 1.81 7.51 7.39
N ASP A 186 1.86 6.22 7.75
CA ASP A 186 1.16 5.64 8.92
C ASP A 186 1.70 6.20 10.26
N GLN A 187 2.98 6.58 10.32
CA GLN A 187 3.55 7.21 11.53
C GLN A 187 3.05 8.64 11.79
N LYS A 188 2.38 9.29 10.82
CA LYS A 188 1.92 10.70 10.95
C LYS A 188 0.40 10.88 10.89
N HIS A 189 -0.36 9.94 10.34
CA HIS A 189 -1.73 10.19 9.86
C HIS A 189 -2.77 9.16 10.31
N ARG A 190 -2.62 8.60 11.51
CA ARG A 190 -3.57 7.62 12.08
C ARG A 190 -5.02 8.15 12.22
N ASP A 191 -5.20 9.46 12.13
CA ASP A 191 -6.48 10.16 12.27
C ASP A 191 -7.01 10.72 10.93
N ASP A 192 -6.59 10.16 9.78
CA ASP A 192 -7.08 10.61 8.48
C ASP A 192 -8.61 10.46 8.38
N GLU A 193 -9.27 11.57 8.05
CA GLU A 193 -10.69 11.57 7.72
C GLU A 193 -10.94 10.92 6.35
N PHE A 194 -12.15 10.38 6.17
CA PHE A 194 -12.56 9.65 4.98
C PHE A 194 -12.34 10.42 3.67
N TYR A 195 -12.56 11.74 3.69
CA TYR A 195 -12.30 12.60 2.53
C TYR A 195 -10.82 12.62 2.11
N MET A 196 -9.90 12.68 3.08
CA MET A 196 -8.46 12.69 2.82
C MET A 196 -8.01 11.37 2.20
N LEU A 197 -8.57 10.25 2.67
CA LEU A 197 -8.31 8.94 2.09
C LEU A 197 -8.80 8.86 0.64
N LEU A 198 -10.02 9.29 0.36
CA LEU A 198 -10.58 9.32 -1.01
C LEU A 198 -9.68 10.11 -1.96
N ARG A 199 -9.30 11.32 -1.55
CA ARG A 199 -8.43 12.20 -2.34
C ARG A 199 -7.06 11.58 -2.55
N ARG A 200 -6.41 11.09 -1.49
CA ARG A 200 -5.04 10.58 -1.56
C ARG A 200 -4.93 9.28 -2.33
N LEU A 201 -5.94 8.41 -2.29
CA LEU A 201 -5.85 7.04 -2.81
C LEU A 201 -6.50 6.86 -4.18
N PHE A 202 -7.40 7.77 -4.61
CA PHE A 202 -8.11 7.64 -5.90
C PHE A 202 -7.95 8.82 -6.86
N VAL A 203 -7.35 9.94 -6.45
CA VAL A 203 -7.03 11.03 -7.38
C VAL A 203 -5.68 10.74 -8.02
N GLU A 204 -5.64 10.68 -9.36
CA GLU A 204 -4.48 10.31 -10.18
C GLU A 204 -3.97 8.88 -9.97
N LEU A 205 -4.74 8.02 -9.29
CA LEU A 205 -4.36 6.65 -8.96
C LEU A 205 -5.41 5.64 -9.43
N GLU A 206 -4.95 4.55 -10.05
CA GLU A 206 -5.80 3.52 -10.64
C GLU A 206 -5.89 2.28 -9.76
N THR A 207 -7.05 2.06 -9.12
CA THR A 207 -7.37 0.79 -8.45
C THR A 207 -8.45 0.04 -9.23
N ASN A 208 -8.42 -1.27 -9.19
CA ASN A 208 -9.46 -2.10 -9.75
C ASN A 208 -10.47 -2.50 -8.68
N ALA A 209 -11.75 -2.42 -9.04
CA ALA A 209 -12.85 -2.90 -8.22
C ALA A 209 -13.91 -3.48 -9.15
N THR A 210 -14.26 -4.75 -8.97
CA THR A 210 -15.34 -5.40 -9.72
C THR A 210 -16.68 -4.79 -9.36
N VAL A 211 -16.87 -4.46 -8.08
CA VAL A 211 -18.04 -3.73 -7.58
C VAL A 211 -17.62 -2.29 -7.30
N HIS A 212 -18.23 -1.32 -7.97
CA HIS A 212 -17.83 0.09 -7.85
C HIS A 212 -17.95 0.64 -6.42
N HIS A 213 -18.86 0.09 -5.61
CA HIS A 213 -19.03 0.47 -4.20
C HIS A 213 -17.79 0.17 -3.35
N ASP A 214 -16.99 -0.83 -3.72
CA ASP A 214 -15.82 -1.25 -2.95
C ASP A 214 -14.78 -0.14 -2.84
N ARG A 215 -14.77 0.82 -3.77
CA ARG A 215 -13.89 2.00 -3.65
C ARG A 215 -14.21 2.84 -2.44
N ILE A 216 -15.49 3.00 -2.13
CA ILE A 216 -15.93 3.72 -0.93
C ILE A 216 -15.71 2.80 0.30
N PHE A 217 -16.12 1.54 0.22
CA PHE A 217 -16.11 0.64 1.38
C PHE A 217 -14.70 0.23 1.84
N ALA A 218 -13.74 0.13 0.94
CA ALA A 218 -12.35 -0.19 1.25
C ALA A 218 -11.68 0.86 2.15
N LEU A 219 -12.16 2.10 2.14
CA LEU A 219 -11.59 3.17 2.95
C LEU A 219 -12.31 3.37 4.30
N LEU A 220 -13.52 2.82 4.47
CA LEU A 220 -14.30 3.02 5.71
C LEU A 220 -13.61 2.43 6.94
N GLY A 221 -12.94 1.28 6.79
CA GLY A 221 -12.18 0.66 7.88
C GLY A 221 -10.91 1.41 8.27
N LEU A 222 -10.49 2.40 7.46
CA LEU A 222 -9.28 3.19 7.65
C LEU A 222 -9.58 4.61 8.13
N ALA A 223 -10.79 5.11 7.90
CA ALA A 223 -11.15 6.51 8.21
C ALA A 223 -11.52 6.72 9.68
N ALA A 224 -10.92 7.73 10.30
CA ALA A 224 -11.17 8.09 11.69
C ALA A 224 -12.62 8.58 11.95
N ASP A 225 -13.23 9.22 10.96
CA ASP A 225 -14.59 9.76 11.04
C ASP A 225 -15.67 8.84 10.44
N ALA A 226 -15.33 7.60 10.08
CA ALA A 226 -16.27 6.65 9.47
C ALA A 226 -17.52 6.43 10.32
N GLU A 227 -17.36 6.23 11.63
CA GLU A 227 -18.47 6.04 12.57
C GLU A 227 -19.34 7.30 12.69
N LYS A 228 -18.72 8.49 12.72
CA LYS A 228 -19.42 9.79 12.76
C LYS A 228 -20.23 10.03 11.49
N LEU A 229 -19.64 9.75 10.33
CA LEU A 229 -20.31 9.78 9.03
C LEU A 229 -21.48 8.79 9.01
N GLY A 230 -21.35 7.67 9.71
CA GLY A 230 -22.35 6.61 9.80
C GLY A 230 -22.58 5.96 8.45
N ILE A 231 -21.58 5.92 7.59
CA ILE A 231 -21.62 5.20 6.31
C ILE A 231 -21.39 3.72 6.63
N GLN A 232 -22.27 2.86 6.13
CA GLN A 232 -22.17 1.42 6.29
C GLN A 232 -22.12 0.78 4.90
N PRO A 233 -21.38 -0.33 4.73
CA PRO A 233 -21.43 -1.09 3.49
C PRO A 233 -22.85 -1.56 3.21
N ASP A 234 -23.32 -1.26 2.00
CA ASP A 234 -24.62 -1.63 1.49
C ASP A 234 -24.41 -2.09 0.04
N TYR A 235 -24.38 -3.41 -0.14
CA TYR A 235 -24.23 -4.05 -1.45
C TYR A 235 -25.56 -4.27 -2.18
N GLU A 236 -26.68 -4.02 -1.50
CA GLU A 236 -28.02 -4.09 -2.10
C GLU A 236 -28.40 -2.77 -2.79
N GLY A 237 -27.76 -1.67 -2.38
CA GLY A 237 -27.91 -0.36 -3.01
C GLY A 237 -27.44 -0.31 -4.46
N SER A 238 -28.05 0.58 -5.26
CA SER A 238 -27.60 0.79 -6.64
C SER A 238 -26.21 1.43 -6.70
N THR A 239 -25.53 1.29 -7.84
CA THR A 239 -24.22 1.89 -8.14
C THR A 239 -24.16 3.38 -7.85
N GLU A 240 -25.27 4.11 -8.02
CA GLU A 240 -25.37 5.56 -7.86
C GLU A 240 -25.82 5.99 -6.46
N SER A 241 -26.59 5.13 -5.77
CA SER A 241 -27.11 5.41 -4.42
C SER A 241 -25.98 5.57 -3.41
N ILE A 242 -24.97 4.70 -3.46
CA ILE A 242 -23.86 4.70 -2.50
C ILE A 242 -22.97 5.96 -2.63
N PRO A 243 -22.46 6.34 -3.81
CA PRO A 243 -21.71 7.59 -3.97
C PRO A 243 -22.55 8.82 -3.60
N THR A 244 -23.85 8.83 -3.92
CA THR A 244 -24.74 9.95 -3.60
C THR A 244 -24.92 10.11 -2.09
N LYS A 245 -25.23 9.01 -1.37
CA LYS A 245 -25.35 9.01 0.10
C LYS A 245 -24.03 9.38 0.76
N THR A 246 -22.91 8.87 0.24
CA THR A 246 -21.56 9.15 0.74
C THR A 246 -21.21 10.63 0.61
N THR A 247 -21.37 11.20 -0.58
CA THR A 247 -21.10 12.61 -0.85
C THR A 247 -22.00 13.50 -0.02
N ARG A 248 -23.30 13.18 0.09
CA ARG A 248 -24.23 13.88 0.97
C ARG A 248 -23.75 13.91 2.42
N LYS A 249 -23.33 12.76 2.97
CA LYS A 249 -22.85 12.67 4.36
C LYS A 249 -21.58 13.49 4.58
N LEU A 250 -20.65 13.50 3.62
CA LEU A 250 -19.43 14.32 3.70
C LEU A 250 -19.73 15.82 3.69
N LEU A 251 -20.71 16.25 2.90
CA LEU A 251 -21.18 17.64 2.86
C LEU A 251 -21.89 18.02 4.17
N GLU A 252 -22.86 17.21 4.61
CA GLU A 252 -23.74 17.55 5.74
C GLU A 252 -23.05 17.39 7.10
N LYS A 253 -22.16 16.39 7.27
CA LYS A 253 -21.56 16.06 8.58
C LYS A 253 -20.11 16.51 8.76
N SER A 254 -19.34 16.61 7.66
CA SER A 254 -17.93 17.00 7.71
C SER A 254 -17.67 18.38 7.09
N GLY A 255 -18.68 18.98 6.42
CA GLY A 255 -18.55 20.30 5.78
C GLY A 255 -17.55 20.34 4.62
N ARG A 256 -17.19 19.18 4.05
CA ARG A 256 -16.19 19.05 2.98
C ARG A 256 -16.78 19.39 1.61
N VAL A 257 -17.02 20.67 1.37
CA VAL A 257 -17.60 21.21 0.12
C VAL A 257 -16.61 21.10 -1.05
N ASP A 258 -15.32 21.13 -0.77
CA ASP A 258 -14.21 20.91 -1.69
C ASP A 258 -14.24 19.56 -2.40
N MET A 259 -14.91 18.56 -1.83
CA MET A 259 -15.21 17.29 -2.50
C MET A 259 -15.94 17.46 -3.85
N LEU A 260 -16.75 18.51 -3.99
CA LEU A 260 -17.47 18.80 -5.24
C LEU A 260 -16.53 19.12 -6.41
N CYS A 261 -15.28 19.53 -6.13
CA CYS A 261 -14.27 19.74 -7.17
C CYS A 261 -13.88 18.46 -7.93
N TYR A 262 -14.28 17.28 -7.44
CA TYR A 262 -14.06 15.99 -8.10
C TYR A 262 -15.22 15.57 -9.02
N SER A 263 -16.28 16.38 -9.14
CA SER A 263 -17.34 16.21 -10.13
C SER A 263 -16.93 16.80 -11.49
N GLN A 264 -15.79 16.31 -12.03
CA GLN A 264 -15.05 16.94 -13.14
C GLN A 264 -15.57 16.58 -14.53
N PHE A 265 -16.12 15.38 -14.69
CA PHE A 265 -16.46 14.82 -15.99
C PHE A 265 -17.96 14.58 -16.13
N LEU A 266 -18.43 14.67 -17.38
CA LEU A 266 -19.74 14.19 -17.77
C LEU A 266 -19.89 12.72 -17.36
N LYS A 267 -21.06 12.39 -16.78
CA LYS A 267 -21.34 11.02 -16.38
C LYS A 267 -21.60 10.20 -17.65
N PRO A 268 -20.94 9.04 -17.83
CA PRO A 268 -21.27 8.15 -18.95
C PRO A 268 -22.70 7.62 -18.78
N ASP A 269 -23.27 7.06 -19.86
CA ASP A 269 -24.66 6.61 -19.89
C ASP A 269 -25.01 5.61 -18.77
N GLU A 270 -24.06 4.74 -18.43
CA GLU A 270 -24.15 3.78 -17.32
C GLU A 270 -24.37 4.45 -15.95
N LEU A 271 -23.93 5.70 -15.78
CA LEU A 271 -24.10 6.52 -14.58
C LEU A 271 -25.02 7.72 -14.81
N SER A 272 -25.90 7.66 -15.82
CA SER A 272 -26.86 8.75 -16.12
C SER A 272 -27.77 9.11 -14.95
N ARG A 273 -27.98 8.19 -14.00
CA ARG A 273 -28.76 8.41 -12.77
C ARG A 273 -27.94 9.00 -11.62
N LEU A 274 -26.62 9.04 -11.74
CA LEU A 274 -25.75 9.66 -10.74
C LEU A 274 -25.91 11.19 -10.84
N PRO A 275 -26.26 11.89 -9.74
CA PRO A 275 -26.39 13.34 -9.78
C PRO A 275 -25.10 14.02 -10.24
N SER A 276 -25.22 15.09 -11.03
CA SER A 276 -24.07 15.79 -11.63
C SER A 276 -23.08 16.33 -10.59
N TRP A 277 -23.55 16.69 -9.40
CA TRP A 277 -22.73 17.20 -8.31
C TRP A 277 -21.99 16.10 -7.53
N VAL A 278 -22.34 14.82 -7.70
CA VAL A 278 -21.69 13.71 -7.01
C VAL A 278 -20.43 13.28 -7.75
N PRO A 279 -19.25 13.25 -7.10
CA PRO A 279 -18.05 12.75 -7.73
C PRO A 279 -18.20 11.29 -8.15
N ASP A 280 -17.70 10.97 -9.34
CA ASP A 280 -17.55 9.58 -9.76
C ASP A 280 -16.21 9.09 -9.22
N TRP A 281 -16.26 8.29 -8.16
CA TRP A 281 -15.05 7.78 -7.50
C TRP A 281 -14.37 6.64 -8.26
N ARG A 282 -14.82 6.29 -9.48
CA ARG A 282 -14.11 5.33 -10.36
C ARG A 282 -12.72 5.87 -10.76
N SER A 283 -11.87 4.97 -11.28
CA SER A 283 -10.50 5.34 -11.71
C SER A 283 -10.55 6.32 -12.88
N ASN A 284 -10.24 7.60 -12.63
CA ASN A 284 -9.95 8.66 -13.62
C ASN A 284 -9.95 10.08 -13.02
N LEU A 285 -10.24 10.26 -11.72
CA LEU A 285 -10.25 11.58 -11.10
C LEU A 285 -8.88 12.25 -11.19
N ARG A 286 -8.86 13.52 -11.57
CA ARG A 286 -7.65 14.35 -11.65
C ARG A 286 -7.55 15.28 -10.45
N ARG A 287 -6.35 15.79 -10.17
CA ARG A 287 -6.21 16.87 -9.17
C ARG A 287 -7.10 18.04 -9.54
N SER A 288 -7.84 18.53 -8.55
CA SER A 288 -8.55 19.80 -8.68
C SER A 288 -7.54 20.94 -8.78
N PHE A 289 -7.87 21.96 -9.58
CA PHE A 289 -7.16 23.24 -9.58
C PHE A 289 -7.31 23.99 -8.25
N TYR A 290 -8.35 23.64 -7.47
CA TYR A 290 -8.50 24.12 -6.10
C TYR A 290 -7.54 23.35 -5.19
N THR A 291 -6.38 23.94 -4.95
CA THR A 291 -5.40 23.45 -3.97
C THR A 291 -5.70 24.15 -2.64
N ILE A 292 -6.48 23.51 -1.77
CA ILE A 292 -6.37 23.88 -0.35
C ILE A 292 -4.98 23.40 0.07
N ASN A 293 -4.11 24.36 0.43
CA ASN A 293 -2.91 24.09 1.21
C ASN A 293 -3.35 23.63 2.60
N GLU A 294 -3.94 22.45 2.69
CA GLU A 294 -4.00 21.73 3.95
C GLU A 294 -2.56 21.34 4.22
N ARG A 295 -1.98 21.99 5.23
CA ARG A 295 -0.59 21.79 5.63
C ARG A 295 -0.27 20.31 5.61
N MET A 296 0.63 19.93 4.72
CA MET A 296 1.40 18.70 4.85
C MET A 296 2.41 18.91 5.98
N ASP A 297 1.93 19.06 7.21
CA ASP A 297 2.78 19.17 8.39
C ASP A 297 3.42 17.82 8.75
#